data_AF-A0A9Q0PEF0-F1
#
_entry.id   AF-A0A9Q0PEF0-F1
#
_cell.length_a   1.000
_cell.length_b   1.000
_cell.length_c   1.000
_cell.angle_alpha   90.00
_cell.angle_beta   90.00
_cell.angle_gamma   90.00
#
_symmetry.space_group_name_H-M   'P 1'
#
loop_
_entity.id
_entity.type
_entity.pdbx_description
1 polymer ?
#
loop_
_entity_poly.entity_id
_entity_poly.type
_entity_poly.pdbx_seq_one_letter_code
_entity_poly.pdbx_strand_id
1 'polypeptide(L)'
;MEENRCKFWLPKKNRFCANSPLNDSQFCGNHKPRSIEQWIPCPIDPSHSVLKENLGGHVKRCPLLKQAQSLSLQPFYQKGINAGNEEEEDNVSSEMKRSAVYSMTVTQFCKLINKIESVHASTCKDILESYKVPEACNMWIKREVDRKLPFQEKTCSSTSVDSWEFGGLWGDKEFSRK
;
A
#
# COMPACT_ATOMS: atom_id res chain seq x y z
N MET A 1 3.90 -38.41 19.49
CA MET A 1 3.28 -37.26 20.20
C MET A 1 2.83 -36.25 19.16
N GLU A 2 1.59 -36.36 18.68
CA GLU A 2 1.08 -35.56 17.55
C GLU A 2 -0.35 -35.04 17.78
N GLU A 3 -0.80 -34.99 19.05
CA GLU A 3 -2.22 -34.80 19.37
C GLU A 3 -2.62 -33.36 19.74
N ASN A 4 -1.67 -32.42 19.83
CA ASN A 4 -1.92 -31.05 20.33
C ASN A 4 -1.87 -29.95 19.26
N ARG A 5 -2.16 -30.27 17.99
CA ARG A 5 -2.19 -29.28 16.90
C ARG A 5 -3.55 -29.22 16.23
N CYS A 6 -3.89 -28.02 15.76
CA CYS A 6 -5.12 -27.76 15.01
C CYS A 6 -5.17 -28.62 13.74
N LYS A 7 -6.26 -29.38 13.57
CA LYS A 7 -6.47 -30.32 12.44
C LYS A 7 -6.78 -29.65 11.08
N PHE A 8 -6.63 -28.32 10.97
CA PHE A 8 -6.84 -27.59 9.73
C PHE A 8 -5.64 -27.71 8.78
N TRP A 9 -5.86 -28.15 7.55
CA TRP A 9 -4.84 -28.32 6.53
C TRP A 9 -4.58 -27.02 5.75
N LEU A 10 -3.31 -26.63 5.61
CA LEU A 10 -2.88 -25.45 4.84
C LEU A 10 -2.33 -25.88 3.47
N PRO A 11 -3.14 -25.87 2.39
CA PRO A 11 -2.73 -26.43 1.10
C PRO A 11 -1.50 -25.73 0.51
N LYS A 12 -1.42 -24.39 0.61
CA LYS A 12 -0.25 -23.61 0.15
C LYS A 12 1.05 -23.94 0.88
N LYS A 13 0.97 -24.56 2.06
CA LYS A 13 2.13 -24.84 2.94
C LYS A 13 2.33 -26.34 3.19
N ASN A 14 1.51 -27.19 2.57
CA ASN A 14 1.54 -28.66 2.69
C ASN A 14 1.71 -29.18 4.13
N ARG A 15 0.96 -28.60 5.09
CA ARG A 15 1.02 -29.00 6.52
C ARG A 15 -0.25 -28.64 7.27
N PHE A 16 -0.46 -29.27 8.44
CA PHE A 16 -1.47 -28.83 9.41
C PHE A 16 -1.08 -27.51 10.10
N CYS A 17 -2.10 -26.78 10.55
CA CYS A 17 -1.92 -25.54 11.31
C CYS A 17 -1.10 -25.79 12.58
N ALA A 18 -0.07 -24.95 12.79
CA ALA A 18 0.83 -25.08 13.92
C ALA A 18 0.23 -24.61 15.27
N ASN A 19 -0.92 -23.93 15.24
CA ASN A 19 -1.56 -23.43 16.45
C ASN A 19 -2.19 -24.57 17.25
N SER A 20 -2.17 -24.44 18.57
CA SER A 20 -2.85 -25.36 19.47
C SER A 20 -4.36 -25.30 19.28
N PRO A 21 -5.07 -26.45 19.35
CA PRO A 21 -6.52 -26.50 19.38
C PRO A 21 -7.06 -25.80 20.64
N LEU A 22 -8.32 -25.37 20.59
CA LEU A 22 -9.03 -24.93 21.79
C LEU A 22 -9.47 -26.16 22.60
N ASN A 23 -9.68 -26.01 23.92
CA ASN A 23 -10.04 -27.13 24.81
C ASN A 23 -11.24 -27.96 24.31
N ASP A 24 -12.21 -27.31 23.66
CA ASP A 24 -13.47 -27.94 23.21
C ASP A 24 -13.55 -28.10 21.68
N SER A 25 -12.42 -28.08 20.96
CA SER A 25 -12.40 -28.09 19.49
C SER A 25 -11.14 -28.73 18.94
N GLN A 26 -11.27 -29.49 17.83
CA GLN A 26 -10.10 -30.02 17.10
C GLN A 26 -9.31 -28.94 16.33
N PHE A 27 -9.79 -27.69 16.35
CA PHE A 27 -9.23 -26.56 15.63
C PHE A 27 -8.88 -25.40 16.56
N CYS A 28 -7.85 -24.63 16.18
CA CYS A 28 -7.47 -23.41 16.88
C CYS A 28 -8.49 -22.29 16.68
N GLY A 29 -8.36 -21.20 17.43
CA GLY A 29 -9.23 -20.03 17.30
C GLY A 29 -9.40 -19.52 15.87
N ASN A 30 -8.35 -19.57 15.05
CA ASN A 30 -8.40 -19.08 13.66
C ASN A 30 -9.12 -20.03 12.68
N HIS A 31 -9.20 -21.32 13.00
CA HIS A 31 -9.73 -22.35 12.09
C HIS A 31 -10.90 -23.14 12.67
N LYS A 32 -11.45 -22.76 13.84
CA LYS A 32 -12.71 -23.30 14.33
C LYS A 32 -13.77 -23.09 13.24
N PRO A 33 -14.51 -24.13 12.78
CA PRO A 33 -15.62 -23.95 11.87
C PRO A 33 -16.59 -22.95 12.48
N ARG A 34 -16.82 -21.82 11.81
CA ARG A 34 -17.72 -20.76 12.26
C ARG A 34 -18.93 -20.74 11.35
N SER A 35 -20.12 -20.49 11.88
CA SER A 35 -21.27 -20.19 11.04
C SER A 35 -20.98 -18.90 10.27
N ILE A 36 -21.19 -18.94 8.95
CA ILE A 36 -20.97 -17.81 8.05
C ILE A 36 -21.84 -16.61 8.47
N GLU A 37 -23.01 -16.88 9.07
CA GLU A 37 -23.97 -15.87 9.53
C GLU A 37 -23.43 -14.92 10.62
N GLN A 38 -22.29 -15.23 11.25
CA GLN A 38 -21.71 -14.42 12.32
C GLN A 38 -20.72 -13.37 11.83
N TRP A 39 -20.23 -13.46 10.59
CA TRP A 39 -19.27 -12.52 10.03
C TRP A 39 -19.95 -11.54 9.09
N ILE A 40 -19.63 -10.27 9.26
CA ILE A 40 -20.13 -9.17 8.43
C ILE A 40 -18.95 -8.40 7.85
N PRO A 41 -19.08 -7.85 6.63
CA PRO A 41 -18.06 -6.96 6.08
C PRO A 41 -17.90 -5.74 6.99
N CYS A 42 -16.68 -5.25 7.13
CA CYS A 42 -16.43 -4.04 7.89
C CYS A 42 -17.10 -2.84 7.18
N PRO A 43 -17.82 -1.98 7.92
CA PRO A 43 -18.52 -0.82 7.33
C PRO A 43 -17.58 0.30 6.87
N ILE A 44 -16.33 0.29 7.32
CA ILE A 44 -15.30 1.26 6.92
C ILE A 44 -14.49 0.74 5.74
N ASP A 45 -14.18 -0.55 5.74
CA ASP A 45 -13.30 -1.20 4.77
C ASP A 45 -13.91 -2.55 4.34
N PRO A 46 -14.65 -2.59 3.22
CA PRO A 46 -15.28 -3.81 2.72
C PRO A 46 -14.29 -4.93 2.36
N SER A 47 -12.98 -4.65 2.29
CA SER A 47 -11.96 -5.67 1.96
C SER A 47 -11.77 -6.73 3.05
N HIS A 48 -12.32 -6.53 4.25
CA HIS A 48 -12.26 -7.51 5.32
C HIS A 48 -13.59 -7.65 6.08
N SER A 49 -13.73 -8.77 6.78
CA SER A 49 -14.91 -9.10 7.58
C SER A 49 -14.55 -9.22 9.06
N VAL A 50 -15.54 -8.95 9.92
CA VAL A 50 -15.44 -9.11 11.37
C VAL A 50 -16.64 -9.84 11.95
N LEU A 51 -16.46 -10.46 13.10
CA LEU A 51 -17.58 -11.01 13.85
C LEU A 51 -18.55 -9.88 14.25
N LYS A 52 -19.84 -10.12 14.03
CA LYS A 52 -20.93 -9.18 14.35
C LYS A 52 -20.85 -8.66 15.79
N GLU A 53 -20.59 -9.54 16.75
CA GLU A 53 -20.43 -9.19 18.17
C GLU A 53 -19.22 -8.28 18.44
N ASN A 54 -18.17 -8.37 17.62
CA ASN A 54 -16.93 -7.62 17.80
C ASN A 54 -16.88 -6.34 16.95
N LEU A 55 -17.93 -6.06 16.16
CA LEU A 55 -17.98 -4.90 15.27
C LEU A 55 -17.68 -3.59 16.00
N GLY A 56 -18.29 -3.37 17.16
CA GLY A 56 -18.11 -2.13 17.93
C GLY A 56 -16.66 -1.93 18.39
N GLY A 57 -15.96 -2.99 18.78
CA GLY A 57 -14.54 -2.96 19.16
C GLY A 57 -13.59 -2.92 17.96
N HIS A 58 -14.02 -3.47 16.83
CA HIS A 58 -13.29 -3.45 15.58
C HIS A 58 -13.26 -2.05 14.96
N VAL A 59 -14.41 -1.39 14.81
CA VAL A 59 -14.53 -0.07 14.14
C VAL A 59 -13.53 0.92 14.73
N LYS A 60 -13.37 0.94 16.06
CA LYS A 60 -12.40 1.80 16.78
C LYS A 60 -10.92 1.49 16.48
N ARG A 61 -10.62 0.28 16.00
CA ARG A 61 -9.26 -0.20 15.74
C ARG A 61 -8.99 -0.54 14.28
N CYS A 62 -9.97 -0.33 13.41
CA CYS A 62 -9.88 -0.60 11.98
C CYS A 62 -8.63 0.09 11.39
N PRO A 63 -7.76 -0.64 10.67
CA PRO A 63 -6.56 -0.06 10.06
C PRO A 63 -6.87 1.11 9.13
N LEU A 64 -7.90 0.99 8.27
CA LEU A 64 -8.27 2.04 7.33
C LEU A 64 -8.78 3.29 8.05
N LEU A 65 -9.56 3.14 9.13
CA LEU A 65 -9.97 4.28 9.96
C LEU A 65 -8.76 5.00 10.57
N LYS A 66 -7.83 4.24 11.18
CA LYS A 66 -6.63 4.82 11.78
C LYS A 66 -5.77 5.54 10.75
N GLN A 67 -5.65 4.97 9.56
CA GLN A 67 -4.93 5.60 8.45
C GLN A 67 -5.60 6.90 8.03
N ALA A 68 -6.92 6.88 7.81
CA ALA A 68 -7.68 8.07 7.44
C ALA A 68 -7.57 9.18 8.50
N GLN A 69 -7.67 8.83 9.79
CA GLN A 69 -7.48 9.76 10.90
C GLN A 69 -6.06 10.33 10.92
N SER A 70 -5.05 9.47 10.83
CA SER A 70 -3.64 9.88 10.80
C SER A 70 -3.36 10.83 9.64
N LEU A 71 -3.89 10.54 8.45
CA LEU A 71 -3.78 11.40 7.26
C LEU A 71 -4.50 12.73 7.47
N SER A 72 -5.72 12.71 7.99
CA SER A 72 -6.51 13.93 8.22
C SER A 72 -5.88 14.90 9.21
N LEU A 73 -5.04 14.41 10.12
CA LEU A 73 -4.30 15.22 11.09
C LEU A 73 -3.00 15.80 10.53
N GLN A 74 -2.58 15.41 9.32
CA GLN A 74 -1.36 15.96 8.73
C GLN A 74 -1.61 17.42 8.31
N PRO A 75 -0.75 18.38 8.68
CA PRO A 75 -0.92 19.79 8.34
C PRO A 75 -1.02 20.08 6.83
N PHE A 76 -0.45 19.20 6.01
CA PHE A 76 -0.39 19.30 4.56
C PHE A 76 -1.45 18.43 3.84
N TYR A 77 -2.33 17.77 4.58
CA TYR A 77 -3.37 16.93 3.98
C TYR A 77 -4.65 17.71 3.76
N GLN A 78 -5.11 17.73 2.51
CA GLN A 78 -6.44 18.19 2.14
C GLN A 78 -7.10 17.14 1.25
N LYS A 79 -8.24 16.61 1.71
CA LYS A 79 -8.99 15.60 0.95
C LYS A 79 -9.47 16.21 -0.36
N GLY A 80 -9.20 15.53 -1.48
CA GLY A 80 -9.67 15.94 -2.80
C GLY A 80 -8.87 17.05 -3.47
N ILE A 81 -7.70 17.44 -2.95
CA ILE A 81 -6.89 18.51 -3.56
C ILE A 81 -6.47 18.23 -5.02
N ASN A 82 -6.38 16.95 -5.40
CA ASN A 82 -6.05 16.50 -6.76
C ASN A 82 -7.27 15.94 -7.51
N ALA A 83 -8.50 16.09 -6.99
CA ALA A 83 -9.69 15.50 -7.60
C ALA A 83 -10.12 16.18 -8.91
N GLY A 84 -9.50 17.33 -9.26
CA GLY A 84 -9.93 18.17 -10.36
C GLY A 84 -11.16 19.00 -9.99
N ASN A 85 -11.45 20.03 -10.78
CA ASN A 85 -12.74 20.72 -10.72
C ASN A 85 -13.68 20.03 -11.72
N GLU A 86 -14.91 19.73 -11.32
CA GLU A 86 -15.91 19.11 -12.21
C GLU A 86 -16.32 20.05 -13.36
N GLU A 87 -16.06 21.36 -13.20
CA GLU A 87 -16.50 22.41 -14.12
C GLU A 87 -15.46 22.78 -15.20
N GLU A 88 -14.22 22.26 -15.11
CA GLU A 88 -13.15 22.54 -16.07
C GLU A 88 -12.59 21.23 -16.68
N GLU A 89 -13.46 20.39 -17.25
CA GLU A 89 -13.02 19.41 -18.25
C GLU A 89 -12.79 20.12 -19.59
N ASP A 90 -11.81 21.01 -19.64
CA ASP A 90 -11.12 21.23 -20.91
C ASP A 90 -10.54 19.87 -21.31
N ASN A 91 -11.00 19.34 -22.45
CA ASN A 91 -10.74 18.00 -22.97
C ASN A 91 -9.25 17.83 -23.37
N VAL A 92 -8.36 17.99 -22.41
CA VAL A 92 -6.91 18.00 -22.57
C VAL A 92 -6.39 16.65 -22.08
N SER A 93 -6.30 15.72 -23.02
CA SER A 93 -5.71 14.41 -22.80
C SER A 93 -4.27 14.53 -22.26
N SER A 94 -3.85 13.53 -21.48
CA SER A 94 -2.45 13.37 -21.08
C SER A 94 -1.48 13.37 -22.27
N GLU A 95 -1.92 12.88 -23.42
CA GLU A 95 -1.15 12.91 -24.66
C GLU A 95 -0.93 14.33 -25.18
N MET A 96 -1.98 15.16 -25.16
CA MET A 96 -1.91 16.56 -25.60
C MET A 96 -0.94 17.36 -24.73
N LYS A 97 -0.95 17.14 -23.40
CA LYS A 97 -0.01 17.78 -22.47
C LYS A 97 1.44 17.40 -22.79
N ARG A 98 1.71 16.13 -23.08
CA ARG A 98 3.06 15.64 -23.44
C ARG A 98 3.53 16.20 -24.78
N SER A 99 2.65 16.17 -25.79
CA SER A 99 2.94 16.71 -27.12
C SER A 99 3.33 18.19 -27.08
N ALA A 100 2.62 19.00 -26.28
CA ALA A 100 2.95 20.41 -26.09
C ALA A 100 4.40 20.62 -25.59
N VAL A 101 4.85 19.81 -24.62
CA VAL A 101 6.23 19.88 -24.10
C VAL A 101 7.25 19.42 -25.15
N TYR A 102 6.97 18.32 -25.86
CA TYR A 102 7.89 17.80 -26.88
C TYR A 102 8.00 18.71 -28.12
N SER A 103 6.96 19.48 -28.41
CA SER A 103 6.97 20.44 -29.51
C SER A 103 7.78 21.71 -29.23
N MET A 104 8.25 21.91 -27.98
CA MET A 104 9.01 23.10 -27.62
C MET A 104 10.43 23.07 -28.18
N THR A 105 10.90 24.22 -28.64
CA THR A 105 12.33 24.42 -28.89
C THR A 105 13.13 24.41 -27.58
N VAL A 106 14.43 24.13 -27.66
CA VAL A 106 15.33 24.12 -26.50
C VAL A 106 15.25 25.42 -25.70
N THR A 107 15.22 26.57 -26.39
CA THR A 107 15.17 27.89 -25.73
C THR A 107 13.86 28.13 -24.99
N GLN A 108 12.73 27.72 -25.57
CA GLN A 108 11.41 27.80 -24.92
C GLN A 108 11.32 26.85 -23.72
N PHE A 109 11.89 25.64 -23.85
CA PHE A 109 11.94 24.68 -22.75
C PHE A 109 12.79 25.22 -21.59
N CYS A 110 13.98 25.76 -21.86
CA CYS A 110 14.80 26.39 -20.81
C CYS A 110 14.07 27.56 -20.12
N LYS A 111 13.33 28.39 -20.87
CA LYS A 111 12.50 29.46 -20.28
C LYS A 111 11.41 28.92 -19.36
N LEU A 112 10.77 27.80 -19.74
CA LEU A 112 9.77 27.12 -18.91
C LEU A 112 10.39 26.61 -17.60
N ILE A 113 11.54 25.95 -17.67
CA ILE A 113 12.27 25.46 -16.48
C ILE A 113 12.62 26.62 -15.55
N ASN A 114 13.23 27.70 -16.07
CA ASN A 114 13.58 28.86 -15.26
C ASN A 114 12.35 29.49 -14.58
N LYS A 115 11.19 29.49 -15.26
CA LYS A 115 9.92 29.96 -14.67
C LYS A 115 9.48 29.06 -13.51
N ILE A 116 9.54 27.74 -13.68
CA ILE A 116 9.19 26.76 -12.62
C ILE A 116 10.11 26.95 -11.42
N GLU A 117 11.42 27.03 -11.64
CA GLU A 117 12.42 27.24 -10.59
C GLU A 117 12.20 28.56 -9.85
N SER A 118 11.91 29.64 -10.57
CA SER A 118 11.63 30.96 -9.98
C SER A 118 10.38 30.94 -9.09
N VAL A 119 9.28 30.32 -9.53
CA VAL A 119 8.05 30.18 -8.74
C VAL A 119 8.27 29.26 -7.55
N HIS A 120 8.99 28.16 -7.72
CA HIS A 120 9.34 27.27 -6.63
C HIS A 120 10.17 28.00 -5.57
N ALA A 121 11.21 28.74 -5.98
CA ALA A 121 12.05 29.50 -5.07
C ALA A 121 11.29 30.63 -4.35
N SER A 122 10.22 31.19 -4.93
CA SER A 122 9.41 32.21 -4.26
C SER A 122 8.37 31.62 -3.30
N THR A 123 7.81 30.46 -3.62
CA THR A 123 6.66 29.86 -2.91
C THR A 123 7.09 28.85 -1.85
N CYS A 124 8.16 28.10 -2.09
CA CYS A 124 8.55 26.93 -1.30
C CYS A 124 9.69 27.19 -0.31
N LYS A 125 9.97 28.45 0.06
CA LYS A 125 11.10 28.81 0.95
C LYS A 125 11.03 28.14 2.32
N ASP A 126 9.80 27.87 2.80
CA ASP A 126 9.53 27.38 4.15
C ASP A 126 8.98 25.94 4.17
N ILE A 127 9.07 25.22 3.04
CA ILE A 127 8.68 23.80 3.00
C ILE A 127 9.80 22.99 3.65
N LEU A 128 9.63 22.68 4.93
CA LEU A 128 10.49 21.73 5.63
C LEU A 128 10.32 20.33 5.04
N GLU A 129 11.43 19.67 4.70
CA GLU A 129 11.43 18.24 4.42
C GLU A 129 10.98 17.50 5.69
N SER A 130 9.72 17.07 5.72
CA SER A 130 9.14 16.34 6.84
C SER A 130 8.89 14.90 6.44
N TYR A 131 9.95 14.14 6.22
CA TYR A 131 9.81 12.69 6.13
C TYR A 131 9.97 12.07 7.53
N LYS A 132 9.02 11.21 7.91
CA LYS A 132 9.19 10.29 9.04
C LYS A 132 9.93 9.07 8.50
N VAL A 133 11.25 9.04 8.58
CA VAL A 133 12.01 7.81 8.32
C VAL A 133 11.96 6.98 9.61
N PRO A 134 11.34 5.79 9.59
CA PRO A 134 11.42 4.88 10.73
C PRO A 134 12.89 4.59 11.06
N GLU A 135 13.21 4.38 12.33
CA GLU A 135 14.60 4.17 12.78
C GLU A 135 15.30 3.05 11.99
N ALA A 136 14.57 1.96 11.68
CA ALA A 136 15.06 0.86 10.86
C ALA A 136 15.46 1.30 9.43
N CYS A 137 14.72 2.22 8.83
CA CYS A 137 15.04 2.80 7.53
C CYS A 137 16.22 3.79 7.66
N ASN A 138 16.34 4.52 8.77
CA ASN A 138 17.43 5.46 9.04
C ASN A 138 18.78 4.74 9.11
N MET A 139 18.84 3.64 9.88
CA MET A 139 20.02 2.79 10.02
C MET A 139 20.49 2.22 8.67
N TRP A 140 19.53 1.89 7.79
CA TRP A 140 19.83 1.39 6.45
C TRP A 140 20.32 2.48 5.51
N ILE A 141 19.65 3.64 5.48
CA ILE A 141 20.04 4.81 4.67
C ILE A 141 21.44 5.29 5.05
N LYS A 142 21.79 5.26 6.35
CA LYS A 142 23.09 5.67 6.88
C LYS A 142 24.21 4.64 6.70
N ARG A 143 23.92 3.48 6.10
CA ARG A 143 24.90 2.42 5.74
C ARG A 143 25.72 1.87 6.92
N GLU A 144 25.14 1.78 8.11
CA GLU A 144 25.81 1.15 9.27
C GLU A 144 25.56 -0.36 9.38
N VAL A 145 24.74 -0.95 8.50
CA VAL A 145 24.45 -2.40 8.49
C VAL A 145 24.53 -2.94 7.07
N ASP A 146 25.14 -4.12 6.94
CA ASP A 146 25.42 -4.94 5.75
C ASP A 146 24.39 -4.75 4.60
N ARG A 147 24.85 -4.74 3.34
CA ARG A 147 24.03 -4.50 2.11
C ARG A 147 22.92 -5.53 1.87
N LYS A 148 22.75 -6.48 2.79
CA LYS A 148 21.61 -7.39 2.79
C LYS A 148 20.40 -6.59 3.23
N LEU A 149 19.44 -6.41 2.32
CA LEU A 149 18.12 -5.88 2.64
C LEU A 149 17.65 -6.47 3.99
N PRO A 150 17.16 -5.67 4.96
CA PRO A 150 16.67 -6.16 6.26
C PRO A 150 15.44 -7.09 6.17
N PHE A 151 15.12 -7.55 4.97
CA PHE A 151 13.88 -8.20 4.62
C PHE A 151 14.16 -9.35 3.66
N GLN A 152 14.79 -10.39 4.19
CA GLN A 152 14.57 -11.72 3.68
C GLN A 152 13.38 -12.29 4.48
N GLU A 153 12.33 -12.66 3.75
CA GLU A 153 11.13 -13.39 4.21
C GLU A 153 10.12 -12.66 5.10
N LYS A 154 9.20 -11.94 4.44
CA LYS A 154 7.74 -12.22 4.42
C LYS A 154 7.07 -10.95 3.94
N THR A 155 6.86 -10.84 2.63
CA THR A 155 5.86 -9.94 2.05
C THR A 155 4.69 -9.75 3.03
N CYS A 156 4.40 -8.49 3.33
CA CYS A 156 3.12 -8.11 3.91
C CYS A 156 2.05 -8.50 2.89
N SER A 157 1.65 -9.77 2.86
CA SER A 157 0.49 -10.26 2.12
C SER A 157 -0.77 -10.01 2.94
N SER A 158 -0.92 -8.77 3.39
CA SER A 158 -2.17 -8.20 3.89
C SER A 158 -2.25 -6.73 3.47
N THR A 159 -1.97 -6.49 2.19
CA THR A 159 -2.60 -5.42 1.43
C THR A 159 -3.13 -6.12 0.20
N SER A 160 -4.46 -6.17 0.08
CA SER A 160 -5.11 -6.41 -1.20
C SER A 160 -4.51 -5.40 -2.18
N VAL A 161 -3.69 -5.91 -3.08
CA VAL A 161 -3.38 -5.27 -4.36
C VAL A 161 -3.70 -6.34 -5.38
N ASP A 162 -4.99 -6.62 -5.50
CA ASP A 162 -5.51 -7.26 -6.70
C ASP A 162 -5.91 -6.15 -7.65
N SER A 163 -5.42 -6.27 -8.89
CA SER A 163 -5.71 -5.45 -10.07
C SER A 163 -4.85 -4.20 -10.29
N TRP A 164 -3.57 -4.42 -10.61
CA TRP A 164 -2.96 -3.74 -11.76
C TRP A 164 -2.76 -4.80 -12.84
N GLU A 165 -3.69 -4.88 -13.80
CA GLU A 165 -3.47 -5.64 -15.03
C GLU A 165 -2.41 -4.91 -15.87
N PHE A 166 -1.14 -5.23 -15.64
CA PHE A 166 -0.12 -5.04 -16.66
C PHE A 166 -0.14 -6.25 -17.60
N GLY A 167 -1.08 -6.21 -18.55
CA GLY A 167 -0.94 -6.95 -19.79
C GLY A 167 0.26 -6.38 -20.57
N GLY A 168 1.27 -7.20 -20.84
CA GLY A 168 2.42 -6.76 -21.61
C GLY A 168 3.49 -7.84 -21.72
N LEU A 169 3.45 -8.55 -22.86
CA LEU A 169 4.46 -9.49 -23.31
C LEU A 169 5.89 -9.00 -23.03
N TRP A 170 6.66 -9.78 -22.26
CA TRP A 170 8.11 -9.84 -22.41
C TRP A 170 8.50 -11.32 -22.40
N GLY A 171 8.41 -11.91 -23.59
CA GLY A 171 8.99 -13.20 -23.88
C GLY A 171 10.51 -13.14 -23.75
N ASP A 172 11.04 -14.24 -23.21
CA ASP A 172 12.45 -14.48 -22.93
C ASP A 172 13.36 -14.15 -24.12
N LYS A 173 14.40 -13.34 -23.86
CA LYS A 173 15.61 -13.37 -24.67
C LYS A 173 16.78 -13.72 -23.76
N GLU A 174 17.16 -14.99 -23.82
CA GLU A 174 18.44 -15.50 -23.36
C GLU A 174 19.59 -14.65 -23.94
N PHE A 175 20.46 -14.15 -23.07
CA PHE A 175 21.74 -13.57 -23.49
C PHE A 175 22.84 -14.58 -23.17
N SER A 176 23.22 -15.36 -24.19
CA SER A 176 24.40 -16.21 -24.17
C SER A 176 25.66 -15.35 -24.26
N ARG A 177 26.53 -15.41 -23.24
CA ARG A 177 27.86 -14.81 -23.29
C ARG A 177 28.85 -15.83 -23.88
N LYS A 178 29.51 -15.44 -24.96
CA LYS A 178 30.83 -15.96 -25.33
C LYS A 178 31.88 -15.41 -24.36
#